data_AF-A0A3B1DNK7-F1
#
_entry.id   AF-A0A3B1DNK7-F1
#
_cell.length_a   1.000
_cell.length_b   1.000
_cell.length_c   1.000
_cell.angle_alpha   90.00
_cell.angle_beta   90.00
_cell.angle_gamma   90.00
#
_symmetry.space_group_name_H-M   'P 1'
#
loop_
_entity.id
_entity.type
_entity.pdbx_description
1 polymer ?
#
loop_
_entity_poly.entity_id
_entity_poly.type
_entity_poly.pdbx_seq_one_letter_code
_entity_poly.pdbx_strand_id
1 'polypeptide(L)'
;MKLTYFYRKPALTETGKENLLTRVREKVSPDVADIETELCFYVEAAAPLATGELETLRWLLSETFEPEKLSGESFLEQGSTGEPSSFLVEVGPRMNFTTSWSTNAVSVCRSCGLTGITRIERSRRYRVLLNSAQDREELERLLTLFLPLVHDRMTECHYPERLTSFETGIKPEPVYVVPLIEEGPEALKRINRKLGLGLDDWDIDYYYNLFVREIGRNPTNVECFDLGQSNSEHSRHWFFKGRLIIDGKEVSGTLMDIVTAPLLARPGNSIIAFKDNSSAIAGYGIMGLMPRKPGHSAPYFPERLNYHIIFTAETHNFPTGVAPFPGAETGTGGRIRDVHATGRGSLVLAGTAAYCVGNLNIPDYPLPWEDETFVYPSNLAPPLEIEIEASNGASDYGNKFGEPLIQGFTRS
;
A
#
# COMPACT_ATOMS: atom_id res chain seq x y z
N MET A 1 0.37 27.04 -5.56
CA MET A 1 0.37 27.69 -4.22
C MET A 1 1.79 27.69 -3.66
N LYS A 2 2.17 28.54 -2.68
CA LYS A 2 3.54 28.55 -2.14
C LYS A 2 3.64 27.61 -0.94
N LEU A 3 4.62 26.70 -0.95
CA LEU A 3 4.88 25.81 0.18
C LEU A 3 5.58 26.54 1.34
N THR A 4 5.16 26.20 2.56
CA THR A 4 5.85 26.56 3.81
C THR A 4 6.60 25.33 4.31
N TYR A 5 7.80 25.53 4.85
CA TYR A 5 8.70 24.44 5.25
C TYR A 5 8.94 24.46 6.75
N PHE A 6 8.96 23.27 7.35
CA PHE A 6 9.43 23.06 8.71
C PHE A 6 10.39 21.88 8.73
N TYR A 7 11.40 21.92 9.59
CA TYR A 7 12.41 20.88 9.71
C TYR A 7 12.42 20.33 11.12
N ARG A 8 12.61 19.02 11.27
CA ARG A 8 12.69 18.37 12.57
C ARG A 8 13.79 17.35 12.64
N LYS A 9 14.67 17.44 13.63
CA LYS A 9 15.75 16.46 13.83
C LYS A 9 15.54 15.58 15.06
N PRO A 10 16.06 14.34 15.09
CA PRO A 10 16.53 13.59 13.93
C PRO A 10 15.36 13.00 13.11
N ALA A 11 15.62 12.55 11.88
CA ALA A 11 14.63 11.75 11.13
C ALA A 11 14.68 10.25 11.47
N LEU A 12 15.84 9.75 11.89
CA LEU A 12 16.02 8.37 12.34
C LEU A 12 16.25 8.33 13.86
N THR A 13 15.84 7.23 14.49
CA THR A 13 16.30 6.91 15.85
C THR A 13 17.81 6.65 15.85
N GLU A 14 18.47 6.71 17.01
CA GLU A 14 19.92 6.46 17.09
C GLU A 14 20.29 5.08 16.53
N THR A 15 19.56 4.03 16.92
CA THR A 15 19.75 2.68 16.38
C THR A 15 19.48 2.60 14.88
N GLY A 16 18.47 3.33 14.38
CA GLY A 16 18.19 3.41 12.94
C GLY A 16 19.33 4.07 12.17
N LYS A 17 19.93 5.12 12.74
CA LYS A 17 21.12 5.80 12.21
C LYS A 17 22.33 4.87 12.19
N GLU A 18 22.61 4.18 13.29
CA GLU A 18 23.73 3.22 13.40
C GLU A 18 23.61 2.08 12.39
N ASN A 19 22.41 1.49 12.25
CA ASN A 19 22.15 0.43 11.27
C ASN A 19 22.33 0.93 9.83
N LEU A 20 21.84 2.14 9.52
CA LEU A 20 22.04 2.75 8.21
C LEU A 20 23.53 3.02 7.96
N LEU A 21 24.24 3.57 8.94
CA LEU A 21 25.67 3.89 8.83
C LEU A 21 26.50 2.64 8.54
N THR A 22 26.24 1.52 9.23
CA THR A 22 26.89 0.23 8.97
C THR A 22 26.65 -0.22 7.53
N ARG A 23 25.39 -0.25 7.07
CA ARG A 23 25.04 -0.64 5.70
C ARG A 23 25.65 0.27 4.65
N VAL A 24 25.72 1.57 4.91
CA VAL A 24 26.30 2.57 4.00
C VAL A 24 27.80 2.39 3.90
N ARG A 25 28.49 2.10 5.02
CA ARG A 25 29.94 1.79 4.99
C ARG A 25 30.25 0.53 4.18
N GLU A 26 29.39 -0.48 4.26
CA GLU A 26 29.54 -1.73 3.50
C GLU A 26 29.21 -1.59 2.02
N LYS A 27 28.09 -0.93 1.68
CA LYS A 27 27.53 -0.93 0.32
C LYS A 27 27.85 0.33 -0.50
N VAL A 28 28.21 1.43 0.14
CA VAL A 28 28.45 2.73 -0.51
C VAL A 28 29.93 3.10 -0.44
N SER A 29 30.46 3.31 0.76
CA SER A 29 31.89 3.59 0.97
C SER A 29 32.30 3.51 2.44
N PRO A 30 33.43 2.86 2.79
CA PRO A 30 33.97 2.88 4.15
C PRO A 30 34.45 4.28 4.60
N ASP A 31 34.58 5.24 3.67
CA ASP A 31 34.98 6.61 3.96
C ASP A 31 33.88 7.45 4.64
N VAL A 32 32.65 6.91 4.75
CA VAL A 32 31.54 7.60 5.43
C VAL A 32 31.78 7.68 6.94
N ALA A 33 31.97 8.91 7.43
CA ALA A 33 32.25 9.22 8.81
C ALA A 33 31.00 9.10 9.69
N ASP A 34 29.92 9.78 9.31
CA ASP A 34 28.64 9.79 10.02
C ASP A 34 27.49 10.22 9.09
N ILE A 35 26.25 10.08 9.55
CA ILE A 35 25.04 10.49 8.84
C ILE A 35 24.16 11.31 9.78
N GLU A 36 24.00 12.59 9.48
CA GLU A 36 23.03 13.45 10.16
C GLU A 36 21.68 13.40 9.43
N THR A 37 20.57 13.47 10.18
CA THR A 37 19.25 13.31 9.57
C THR A 37 18.24 14.33 10.11
N GLU A 38 17.32 14.77 9.24
CA GLU A 38 16.16 15.57 9.61
C GLU A 38 14.96 15.25 8.74
N LEU A 39 13.76 15.50 9.25
CA LEU A 39 12.53 15.51 8.47
C LEU A 39 12.33 16.90 7.89
N CYS A 40 11.82 16.99 6.68
CA CYS A 40 11.26 18.23 6.13
C CYS A 40 9.77 18.05 5.90
N PHE A 41 8.99 18.98 6.44
CA PHE A 41 7.55 19.07 6.27
C PHE A 41 7.23 20.14 5.22
N TYR A 42 6.62 19.71 4.13
CA TYR A 42 6.08 20.57 3.09
C TYR A 42 4.62 20.84 3.39
N VAL A 43 4.28 22.11 3.65
CA VAL A 43 2.90 22.52 4.00
C VAL A 43 2.36 23.39 2.89
N GLU A 44 1.29 22.94 2.25
CA GLU A 44 0.48 23.72 1.34
C GLU A 44 -0.77 24.24 2.05
N ALA A 45 -1.01 25.54 1.89
CA ALA A 45 -2.21 26.20 2.39
C ALA A 45 -2.87 27.01 1.27
N ALA A 46 -4.20 27.06 1.29
CA ALA A 46 -5.00 27.81 0.33
C ALA A 46 -4.82 29.34 0.45
N ALA A 47 -4.41 29.81 1.64
CA ALA A 47 -4.09 31.20 1.93
C ALA A 47 -2.92 31.27 2.93
N PRO A 48 -2.23 32.42 3.05
CA PRO A 48 -1.22 32.61 4.09
C PRO A 48 -1.81 32.37 5.49
N LEU A 49 -1.10 31.58 6.31
CA LEU A 49 -1.51 31.27 7.67
C LEU A 49 -1.32 32.48 8.59
N ALA A 50 -2.30 32.77 9.43
CA ALA A 50 -2.21 33.76 10.49
C ALA A 50 -1.21 33.31 11.59
N THR A 51 -0.74 34.24 12.42
CA THR A 51 0.23 33.94 13.49
C THR A 51 -0.23 32.82 14.42
N GLY A 52 -1.49 32.84 14.88
CA GLY A 52 -2.03 31.78 15.75
C GLY A 52 -2.18 30.43 15.04
N GLU A 53 -2.45 30.44 13.73
CA GLU A 53 -2.48 29.21 12.91
C GLU A 53 -1.07 28.61 12.77
N LEU A 54 -0.06 29.47 12.56
CA LEU A 54 1.35 29.05 12.51
C LEU A 54 1.84 28.50 13.85
N GLU A 55 1.42 29.10 14.98
CA GLU A 55 1.73 28.58 16.33
C GLU A 55 1.12 27.20 16.55
N THR A 56 -0.16 27.03 16.18
CA THR A 56 -0.86 25.73 16.27
C THR A 56 -0.19 24.68 15.38
N LEU A 57 0.17 25.05 14.14
CA LEU A 57 0.86 24.15 13.22
C LEU A 57 2.25 23.76 13.74
N ARG A 58 3.01 24.70 14.29
CA ARG A 58 4.30 24.41 14.93
C ARG A 58 4.13 23.43 16.09
N TRP A 59 3.13 23.65 16.94
CA TRP A 59 2.82 22.75 18.03
C TRP A 59 2.49 21.33 17.53
N LEU A 60 1.70 21.21 16.46
CA LEU A 60 1.36 19.92 15.86
C LEU A 60 2.56 19.18 15.23
N LEU A 61 3.52 19.90 14.65
CA LEU A 61 4.70 19.31 14.02
C LEU A 61 5.83 19.03 15.03
N SER A 62 5.81 19.70 16.19
CA SER A 62 6.77 19.48 17.27
C SER A 62 6.49 18.20 18.04
N GLU A 63 7.56 17.56 18.55
CA GLU A 63 7.38 16.50 19.54
C GLU A 63 7.08 17.13 20.91
N THR A 64 6.16 16.51 21.67
CA THR A 64 5.65 17.07 22.94
C THR A 64 6.77 17.41 23.92
N PHE A 65 7.83 16.60 23.97
CA PHE A 65 8.93 16.73 24.91
C PHE A 65 10.21 17.30 24.31
N GLU A 66 10.22 17.60 23.00
CA GLU A 66 11.40 18.09 22.27
C GLU A 66 11.04 19.21 21.28
N PRO A 67 10.33 20.27 21.72
CA PRO A 67 9.87 21.33 20.82
C PRO A 67 11.02 22.12 20.17
N GLU A 68 12.18 22.18 20.82
CA GLU A 68 13.40 22.81 20.31
C GLU A 68 13.98 22.12 19.09
N LYS A 69 13.56 20.87 18.81
CA LYS A 69 14.00 20.12 17.64
C LYS A 69 13.20 20.44 16.38
N LEU A 70 12.21 21.33 16.44
CA LEU A 70 11.48 21.84 15.28
C LEU A 70 11.97 23.25 14.91
N SER A 71 12.26 23.48 13.64
CA SER A 71 12.69 24.79 13.12
C SER A 71 11.98 25.14 11.80
N GLY A 72 11.95 26.43 11.47
CA GLY A 72 11.59 26.89 10.11
C GLY A 72 12.77 26.85 9.13
N GLU A 73 13.98 26.62 9.64
CA GLU A 73 15.24 26.52 8.89
C GLU A 73 15.84 25.12 9.06
N SER A 74 16.54 24.64 8.03
CA SER A 74 17.17 23.31 8.05
C SER A 74 18.31 23.28 9.08
N PHE A 75 18.35 22.21 9.87
CA PHE A 75 19.47 21.95 10.78
C PHE A 75 20.70 21.41 10.04
N LEU A 76 20.52 20.83 8.85
CA LEU A 76 21.60 20.25 8.04
C LEU A 76 22.31 21.28 7.15
N GLU A 77 21.68 22.43 6.90
CA GLU A 77 22.28 23.53 6.09
C GLU A 77 23.05 24.54 6.96
N GLN A 78 22.82 24.56 8.28
CA GLN A 78 23.48 25.46 9.22
C GLN A 78 24.81 24.86 9.72
N GLY A 79 25.86 24.83 8.89
CA GLY A 79 27.16 24.25 9.28
C GLY A 79 28.35 24.46 8.34
N SER A 80 28.25 25.34 7.33
CA SER A 80 29.20 25.37 6.21
C SER A 80 30.52 26.14 6.43
N THR A 81 31.04 26.23 7.66
CA THR A 81 32.35 26.86 7.91
C THR A 81 33.33 25.86 8.53
N GLY A 82 34.04 25.12 7.67
CA GLY A 82 35.21 24.30 8.04
C GLY A 82 34.98 22.80 8.18
N GLU A 83 33.80 22.28 7.82
CA GLU A 83 33.45 20.86 7.99
C GLU A 83 33.97 19.94 6.88
N PRO A 84 34.12 18.62 7.16
CA PRO A 84 34.46 17.59 6.18
C PRO A 84 33.58 17.63 4.93
N SER A 85 34.09 17.07 3.83
CA SER A 85 33.31 16.89 2.59
C SER A 85 32.02 16.14 2.90
N SER A 86 30.89 16.66 2.41
CA SER A 86 29.57 16.09 2.67
C SER A 86 28.64 16.30 1.48
N PHE A 87 27.62 15.47 1.39
CA PHE A 87 26.52 15.65 0.44
C PHE A 87 25.18 15.49 1.14
N LEU A 88 24.19 16.25 0.66
CA LEU A 88 22.82 16.24 1.16
C LEU A 88 21.94 15.44 0.22
N VAL A 89 21.16 14.53 0.78
CA VAL A 89 20.18 13.72 0.04
C VAL A 89 18.81 13.95 0.65
N GLU A 90 17.82 14.25 -0.18
CA GLU A 90 16.42 14.33 0.25
C GLU A 90 15.59 13.31 -0.51
N VAL A 91 14.83 12.49 0.23
CA VAL A 91 13.90 11.51 -0.34
C VAL A 91 12.53 11.67 0.28
N GLY A 92 11.50 11.54 -0.54
CA GLY A 92 10.12 11.62 -0.07
C GLY A 92 9.16 10.93 -1.03
N PRO A 93 7.85 10.96 -0.72
CA PRO A 93 6.82 10.31 -1.52
C PRO A 93 6.82 10.80 -2.97
N ARG A 94 6.40 9.97 -3.92
CA ARG A 94 6.15 10.48 -5.28
C ARG A 94 4.95 11.43 -5.27
N MET A 95 5.06 12.55 -5.97
CA MET A 95 4.07 13.65 -5.94
C MET A 95 2.73 13.33 -6.61
N ASN A 96 2.64 12.24 -7.37
CA ASN A 96 1.45 11.83 -8.11
C ASN A 96 0.34 11.21 -7.25
N PHE A 97 0.60 10.96 -5.96
CA PHE A 97 -0.42 10.53 -5.01
C PHE A 97 -0.24 11.28 -3.68
N THR A 98 -1.25 11.20 -2.80
CA THR A 98 -1.21 11.75 -1.43
C THR A 98 -0.98 10.61 -0.46
N THR A 99 -0.02 10.74 0.46
CA THR A 99 0.24 9.68 1.43
C THR A 99 -0.89 9.53 2.46
N SER A 100 -0.99 8.34 3.07
CA SER A 100 -1.86 8.11 4.23
C SER A 100 -1.48 9.04 5.40
N TRP A 101 -0.18 9.27 5.60
CA TRP A 101 0.32 10.24 6.58
C TRP A 101 -0.20 11.66 6.31
N SER A 102 -0.14 12.12 5.06
CA SER A 102 -0.63 13.44 4.64
C SER A 102 -2.13 13.58 4.93
N THR A 103 -2.92 12.58 4.56
CA THR A 103 -4.37 12.57 4.78
C THR A 103 -4.71 12.69 6.27
N ASN A 104 -4.01 11.94 7.13
CA ASN A 104 -4.19 12.00 8.57
C ASN A 104 -3.70 13.33 9.16
N ALA A 105 -2.54 13.84 8.72
CA ALA A 105 -2.01 15.11 9.18
C ALA A 105 -2.95 16.29 8.86
N VAL A 106 -3.52 16.32 7.65
CA VAL A 106 -4.52 17.31 7.25
C VAL A 106 -5.80 17.17 8.07
N SER A 107 -6.25 15.93 8.35
CA SER A 107 -7.42 15.68 9.21
C SER A 107 -7.21 16.20 10.64
N VAL A 108 -6.03 15.98 11.22
CA VAL A 108 -5.64 16.53 12.52
C VAL A 108 -5.62 18.06 12.48
N CYS A 109 -5.00 18.65 11.46
CA CYS A 109 -4.97 20.10 11.27
C CYS A 109 -6.39 20.70 11.25
N ARG A 110 -7.30 20.12 10.46
CA ARG A 110 -8.70 20.55 10.40
C ARG A 110 -9.40 20.43 11.76
N SER A 111 -9.16 19.35 12.50
CA SER A 111 -9.72 19.12 13.83
C SER A 111 -9.21 20.15 14.85
N CYS A 112 -8.01 20.69 14.64
CA CYS A 112 -7.42 21.78 15.43
C CYS A 112 -7.79 23.18 14.91
N GLY A 113 -8.71 23.30 13.95
CA GLY A 113 -9.17 24.59 13.39
C GLY A 113 -8.33 25.12 12.22
N LEU A 114 -7.28 24.42 11.79
CA LEU A 114 -6.45 24.79 10.64
C LEU A 114 -7.08 24.32 9.31
N THR A 115 -8.23 24.91 8.96
CA THR A 115 -9.00 24.49 7.77
C THR A 115 -8.37 24.90 6.44
N GLY A 116 -7.44 25.87 6.46
CA GLY A 116 -6.76 26.39 5.28
C GLY A 116 -5.64 25.48 4.73
N ILE A 117 -5.19 24.48 5.50
CA ILE A 117 -4.17 23.53 5.08
C ILE A 117 -4.78 22.52 4.12
N THR A 118 -4.25 22.46 2.89
CA THR A 118 -4.73 21.58 1.82
C THR A 118 -3.96 20.28 1.76
N ARG A 119 -2.64 20.34 2.00
CA ARG A 119 -1.76 19.17 1.95
C ARG A 119 -0.53 19.38 2.84
N ILE A 120 -0.14 18.35 3.59
CA ILE A 120 1.15 18.29 4.29
C ILE A 120 1.86 17.02 3.86
N GLU A 121 3.09 17.10 3.38
CA GLU A 121 3.93 15.90 3.16
C GLU A 121 5.22 15.98 3.97
N ARG A 122 5.79 14.81 4.23
CA ARG A 122 7.05 14.65 4.95
C ARG A 122 8.08 13.98 4.05
N SER A 123 9.27 14.54 3.96
CA SER A 123 10.47 13.92 3.39
C SER A 123 11.51 13.66 4.48
N ARG A 124 12.50 12.82 4.15
CA ARG A 124 13.67 12.54 4.97
C ARG A 124 14.90 13.11 4.28
N ARG A 125 15.70 13.85 5.04
CA ARG A 125 16.95 14.47 4.60
C ARG A 125 18.12 13.84 5.34
N TYR A 126 19.18 13.56 4.60
CA TYR A 126 20.39 12.90 5.07
C TYR A 126 21.58 13.73 4.66
N ARG A 127 22.38 14.17 5.62
CA ARG A 127 23.70 14.74 5.36
C ARG A 127 24.74 13.68 5.65
N VAL A 128 25.38 13.19 4.58
CA VAL A 128 26.40 12.14 4.67
C VAL A 128 27.75 12.83 4.80
N LEU A 129 28.44 12.61 5.92
CA LEU A 129 29.74 13.18 6.22
C LEU A 129 30.85 12.20 5.79
N LEU A 130 31.89 12.69 5.12
CA LEU A 130 33.00 11.88 4.59
C LEU A 130 34.29 12.22 5.33
N ASN A 131 35.16 11.22 5.57
CA ASN A 131 36.45 11.47 6.21
C ASN A 131 37.43 12.22 5.27
N SER A 132 37.27 12.05 3.96
CA SER A 132 38.14 12.69 2.96
C SER A 132 37.34 13.49 1.93
N ALA A 133 38.00 14.50 1.35
CA ALA A 133 37.40 15.31 0.31
C ALA A 133 37.27 14.51 -0.99
N GLN A 134 36.04 14.41 -1.50
CA GLN A 134 35.75 13.74 -2.76
C GLN A 134 35.53 14.76 -3.87
N ASP A 135 35.84 14.37 -5.10
CA ASP A 135 35.46 15.15 -6.28
C ASP A 135 33.97 14.95 -6.60
N ARG A 136 33.48 15.72 -7.58
CA ARG A 136 32.06 15.72 -7.95
C ARG A 136 31.60 14.38 -8.54
N GLU A 137 32.44 13.73 -9.34
CA GLU A 137 32.08 12.46 -10.00
C GLU A 137 31.91 11.36 -8.96
N GLU A 138 32.80 11.32 -7.97
CA GLU A 138 32.70 10.39 -6.86
C GLU A 138 31.48 10.67 -5.99
N LEU A 139 31.14 11.93 -5.71
CA LEU A 139 29.90 12.26 -4.98
C LEU A 139 28.64 11.80 -5.72
N GLU A 140 28.58 11.93 -7.04
CA GLU A 140 27.47 11.44 -7.87
C GLU A 140 27.38 9.89 -7.84
N ARG A 141 28.53 9.20 -7.84
CA ARG A 141 28.60 7.74 -7.67
C ARG A 141 28.08 7.30 -6.29
N LEU A 142 28.53 7.96 -5.23
CA LEU A 142 28.11 7.66 -3.85
C LEU A 142 26.60 7.90 -3.67
N LEU A 143 26.06 8.98 -4.23
CA LEU A 143 24.62 9.26 -4.22
C LEU A 143 23.82 8.12 -4.87
N THR A 144 24.28 7.63 -6.03
CA THR A 144 23.61 6.55 -6.77
C THR A 144 23.55 5.25 -5.97
N LEU A 145 24.61 4.94 -5.20
CA LEU A 145 24.66 3.76 -4.32
C LEU A 145 23.88 3.96 -3.02
N PHE A 146 23.78 5.21 -2.54
CA PHE A 146 23.08 5.54 -1.30
C PHE A 146 21.56 5.50 -1.44
N LEU A 147 21.01 6.00 -2.55
CA LEU A 147 19.55 6.12 -2.76
C LEU A 147 18.77 4.81 -2.52
N PRO A 148 19.19 3.64 -3.06
CA PRO A 148 18.50 2.36 -2.82
C PRO A 148 18.47 1.92 -1.36
N LEU A 149 19.28 2.52 -0.47
CA LEU A 149 19.32 2.20 0.95
C LEU A 149 18.32 3.02 1.78
N VAL A 150 17.84 4.15 1.26
CA VAL A 150 17.07 5.15 2.05
C VAL A 150 15.69 5.45 1.51
N HIS A 151 15.33 4.93 0.33
CA HIS A 151 14.00 5.08 -0.24
C HIS A 151 13.41 3.78 -0.76
N ASP A 152 12.08 3.70 -0.78
CA ASP A 152 11.38 2.69 -1.56
C ASP A 152 11.20 3.18 -3.00
N ARG A 153 11.82 2.50 -3.96
CA ARG A 153 11.75 2.86 -5.39
C ARG A 153 10.32 2.94 -5.93
N MET A 154 9.38 2.18 -5.35
CA MET A 154 7.99 2.10 -5.82
C MET A 154 7.16 3.30 -5.35
N THR A 155 7.37 3.76 -4.11
CA THR A 155 6.51 4.77 -3.47
C THR A 155 7.20 6.13 -3.29
N GLU A 156 8.52 6.16 -3.30
CA GLU A 156 9.33 7.34 -3.02
C GLU A 156 10.26 7.69 -4.18
N CYS A 157 10.82 8.90 -4.15
CA CYS A 157 11.84 9.34 -5.08
C CYS A 157 12.82 10.32 -4.44
N HIS A 158 13.98 10.50 -5.08
CA HIS A 158 14.94 11.53 -4.73
C HIS A 158 14.39 12.91 -5.12
N TYR A 159 14.58 13.91 -4.27
CA TYR A 159 14.34 15.32 -4.57
C TYR A 159 15.69 16.02 -4.76
N PRO A 160 16.13 16.26 -6.02
CA PRO A 160 17.39 16.95 -6.27
C PRO A 160 17.41 18.38 -5.74
N GLU A 161 16.23 19.00 -5.66
CA GLU A 161 16.01 20.34 -5.14
C GLU A 161 14.80 20.33 -4.20
N ARG A 162 14.76 21.27 -3.25
CA ARG A 162 13.63 21.45 -2.35
C ARG A 162 12.37 21.73 -3.15
N LEU A 163 11.29 20.99 -2.87
CA LEU A 163 10.02 21.16 -3.58
C LEU A 163 9.47 22.58 -3.38
N THR A 164 8.89 23.14 -4.43
CA THR A 164 8.22 24.46 -4.40
C THR A 164 6.71 24.37 -4.59
N SER A 165 6.21 23.21 -5.04
CA SER A 165 4.80 22.89 -5.27
C SER A 165 4.59 21.38 -5.21
N PHE A 166 3.35 20.96 -4.91
CA PHE A 166 2.91 19.56 -5.07
C PHE A 166 2.37 19.25 -6.48
N GLU A 167 2.26 20.27 -7.34
CA GLU A 167 1.78 20.10 -8.71
C GLU A 167 2.81 19.33 -9.54
N THR A 168 2.37 18.20 -10.12
CA THR A 168 3.20 17.37 -10.99
C THR A 168 3.16 17.81 -12.46
N GLY A 169 2.24 18.72 -12.81
CA GLY A 169 1.93 19.08 -14.20
C GLY A 169 1.23 17.98 -15.01
N ILE A 170 0.97 16.80 -14.41
CA ILE A 170 0.29 15.68 -15.05
C ILE A 170 -1.18 16.04 -15.22
N LYS A 171 -1.65 16.04 -16.47
CA LYS A 171 -3.07 16.21 -16.81
C LYS A 171 -3.69 14.83 -17.05
N PRO A 172 -4.86 14.53 -16.44
CA PRO A 172 -5.59 13.29 -16.74
C PRO A 172 -5.86 13.14 -18.24
N GLU A 173 -5.65 11.94 -18.78
CA GLU A 173 -6.01 11.63 -20.18
C GLU A 173 -7.54 11.76 -20.34
N PRO A 174 -8.04 12.48 -21.36
CA PRO A 174 -9.47 12.59 -21.59
C PRO A 174 -10.06 11.23 -22.00
N VAL A 175 -11.33 11.02 -21.65
CA VAL A 175 -12.10 9.88 -22.15
C VAL A 175 -12.17 9.96 -23.68
N TYR A 176 -11.93 8.84 -24.35
CA TYR A 176 -12.02 8.74 -25.81
C TYR A 176 -12.83 7.53 -26.24
N VAL A 177 -13.39 7.61 -27.44
CA VAL A 177 -14.21 6.56 -28.07
C VAL A 177 -13.31 5.61 -28.85
N VAL A 178 -13.54 4.30 -28.69
CA VAL A 178 -12.82 3.25 -29.41
C VAL A 178 -13.65 2.86 -30.64
N PRO A 179 -13.17 3.11 -31.87
CA PRO A 179 -13.98 3.04 -33.09
C PRO A 179 -14.19 1.60 -33.60
N LEU A 180 -14.94 0.80 -32.85
CA LEU A 180 -15.26 -0.59 -33.22
C LEU A 180 -16.16 -0.68 -34.46
N ILE A 181 -17.11 0.24 -34.66
CA ILE A 181 -18.01 0.24 -35.83
C ILE A 181 -17.23 0.53 -37.11
N GLU A 182 -16.33 1.50 -37.05
CA GLU A 182 -15.58 1.99 -38.22
C GLU A 182 -14.38 1.10 -38.53
N GLU A 183 -13.70 0.58 -37.51
CA GLU A 183 -12.42 -0.14 -37.68
C GLU A 183 -12.49 -1.63 -37.31
N GLY A 184 -13.65 -2.12 -36.89
CA GLY A 184 -13.84 -3.52 -36.56
C GLY A 184 -13.12 -3.97 -35.27
N PRO A 185 -12.93 -5.29 -35.09
CA PRO A 185 -12.28 -5.87 -33.91
C PRO A 185 -10.83 -5.40 -33.69
N GLU A 186 -10.14 -4.91 -34.74
CA GLU A 186 -8.76 -4.45 -34.63
C GLU A 186 -8.61 -3.22 -33.72
N ALA A 187 -9.63 -2.35 -33.65
CA ALA A 187 -9.64 -1.25 -32.69
C ALA A 187 -9.61 -1.76 -31.24
N LEU A 188 -10.34 -2.85 -30.96
CA LEU A 188 -10.36 -3.47 -29.64
C LEU A 188 -9.03 -4.18 -29.32
N LYS A 189 -8.40 -4.85 -30.30
CA LYS A 189 -7.06 -5.45 -30.12
C LYS A 189 -5.98 -4.39 -29.84
N ARG A 190 -6.06 -3.22 -30.47
CA ARG A 190 -5.12 -2.12 -30.19
C ARG A 190 -5.27 -1.60 -28.77
N ILE A 191 -6.48 -1.35 -28.30
CA ILE A 191 -6.68 -0.88 -26.92
C ILE A 191 -6.35 -1.96 -25.89
N ASN A 192 -6.63 -3.23 -26.19
CA ASN A 192 -6.21 -4.38 -25.37
C ASN A 192 -4.71 -4.38 -25.13
N ARG A 193 -3.89 -4.19 -26.19
CA ARG A 193 -2.43 -4.07 -26.08
C ARG A 193 -1.99 -2.78 -25.38
N LYS A 194 -2.62 -1.64 -25.70
CA LYS A 194 -2.24 -0.32 -25.13
C LYS A 194 -2.46 -0.28 -23.61
N LEU A 195 -3.59 -0.81 -23.13
CA LEU A 195 -4.00 -0.73 -21.73
C LEU A 195 -3.75 -2.01 -20.94
N GLY A 196 -3.32 -3.10 -21.59
CA GLY A 196 -3.08 -4.39 -20.95
C GLY A 196 -4.36 -5.02 -20.41
N LEU A 197 -5.44 -5.07 -21.21
CA LEU A 197 -6.77 -5.51 -20.75
C LEU A 197 -6.87 -7.03 -20.56
N GLY A 198 -5.90 -7.80 -21.05
CA GLY A 198 -5.86 -9.25 -20.88
C GLY A 198 -6.91 -10.03 -21.68
N LEU A 199 -7.52 -9.40 -22.70
CA LEU A 199 -8.57 -10.03 -23.51
C LEU A 199 -7.96 -11.03 -24.51
N ASP A 200 -8.57 -12.21 -24.62
CA ASP A 200 -8.23 -13.19 -25.65
C ASP A 200 -9.08 -13.01 -26.93
N ASP A 201 -8.85 -13.85 -27.94
CA ASP A 201 -9.58 -13.73 -29.21
C ASP A 201 -11.10 -13.93 -29.05
N TRP A 202 -11.54 -14.75 -28.09
CA TRP A 202 -12.96 -14.95 -27.81
C TRP A 202 -13.58 -13.72 -27.17
N ASP A 203 -12.89 -13.11 -26.20
CA ASP A 203 -13.32 -11.86 -25.58
C ASP A 203 -13.45 -10.73 -26.61
N ILE A 204 -12.48 -10.62 -27.52
CA ILE A 204 -12.49 -9.60 -28.59
C ILE A 204 -13.74 -9.76 -29.46
N ASP A 205 -14.03 -10.99 -29.90
CA ASP A 205 -15.20 -11.27 -30.74
C ASP A 205 -16.51 -11.03 -29.96
N TYR A 206 -16.57 -11.45 -28.70
CA TYR A 206 -17.74 -11.24 -27.84
C TYR A 206 -18.05 -9.75 -27.68
N TYR A 207 -17.08 -8.95 -27.26
CA TYR A 207 -17.29 -7.52 -27.04
C TYR A 207 -17.52 -6.74 -28.32
N TYR A 208 -16.87 -7.13 -29.42
CA TYR A 208 -17.18 -6.56 -30.72
C TYR A 208 -18.66 -6.75 -31.08
N ASN A 209 -19.16 -7.99 -30.95
CA ASN A 209 -20.57 -8.28 -31.22
C ASN A 209 -21.50 -7.52 -30.28
N LEU A 210 -21.20 -7.48 -28.97
CA LEU A 210 -21.98 -6.75 -27.97
C LEU A 210 -22.11 -5.26 -28.35
N PHE A 211 -20.99 -4.56 -28.56
CA PHE A 211 -21.02 -3.12 -28.82
C PHE A 211 -21.57 -2.78 -30.20
N VAL A 212 -21.15 -3.49 -31.25
CA VAL A 212 -21.50 -3.15 -32.63
C VAL A 212 -22.87 -3.68 -33.03
N ARG A 213 -23.22 -4.92 -32.64
CA ARG A 213 -24.45 -5.58 -33.13
C ARG A 213 -25.61 -5.44 -32.17
N GLU A 214 -25.39 -5.52 -30.87
CA GLU A 214 -26.47 -5.49 -29.87
C GLU A 214 -26.76 -4.08 -29.37
N ILE A 215 -25.72 -3.35 -28.93
CA ILE A 215 -25.85 -2.00 -28.40
C ILE A 215 -25.92 -0.96 -29.53
N GLY A 216 -25.18 -1.18 -30.63
CA GLY A 216 -25.15 -0.28 -31.79
C GLY A 216 -24.34 1.00 -31.57
N ARG A 217 -23.29 0.97 -30.73
CA ARG A 217 -22.37 2.11 -30.54
C ARG A 217 -20.94 1.66 -30.23
N ASN A 218 -20.01 2.58 -30.41
CA ASN A 218 -18.65 2.43 -29.94
C ASN A 218 -18.54 2.52 -28.40
N PRO A 219 -17.69 1.70 -27.75
CA PRO A 219 -17.34 1.85 -26.34
C PRO A 219 -16.37 3.01 -26.13
N THR A 220 -16.32 3.52 -24.91
CA THR A 220 -15.24 4.38 -24.43
C THR A 220 -14.06 3.55 -23.92
N ASN A 221 -12.88 4.17 -23.83
CA ASN A 221 -11.71 3.54 -23.20
C ASN A 221 -11.98 3.12 -21.74
N VAL A 222 -12.82 3.86 -21.02
CA VAL A 222 -13.23 3.53 -19.64
C VAL A 222 -14.06 2.25 -19.60
N GLU A 223 -15.03 2.11 -20.51
CA GLU A 223 -15.85 0.88 -20.61
C GLU A 223 -15.00 -0.33 -21.01
N CYS A 224 -14.07 -0.17 -21.95
CA CYS A 224 -13.13 -1.24 -22.29
C CYS A 224 -12.27 -1.66 -21.08
N PHE A 225 -11.82 -0.70 -20.29
CA PHE A 225 -11.00 -0.98 -19.11
C PHE A 225 -11.80 -1.71 -18.02
N ASP A 226 -13.02 -1.24 -17.71
CA ASP A 226 -13.93 -1.88 -16.76
C ASP A 226 -14.25 -3.33 -17.14
N LEU A 227 -14.55 -3.58 -18.42
CA LEU A 227 -14.81 -4.93 -18.93
C LEU A 227 -13.59 -5.85 -18.80
N GLY A 228 -12.38 -5.33 -19.05
CA GLY A 228 -11.14 -6.10 -18.84
C GLY A 228 -10.94 -6.52 -17.38
N GLN A 229 -11.30 -5.66 -16.42
CA GLN A 229 -11.21 -6.00 -15.00
C GLN A 229 -12.32 -6.96 -14.58
N SER A 230 -13.57 -6.64 -14.91
CA SER A 230 -14.77 -7.36 -14.48
C SER A 230 -14.85 -8.79 -15.02
N ASN A 231 -14.26 -9.07 -16.19
CA ASN A 231 -14.21 -10.42 -16.77
C ASN A 231 -12.85 -11.14 -16.62
N SER A 232 -11.92 -10.57 -15.84
CA SER A 232 -10.66 -11.25 -15.52
C SER A 232 -10.87 -12.57 -14.76
N GLU A 233 -9.87 -13.46 -14.82
CA GLU A 233 -9.91 -14.72 -14.04
C GLU A 233 -10.09 -14.46 -12.54
N HIS A 234 -9.42 -13.43 -12.02
CA HIS A 234 -9.51 -13.07 -10.61
C HIS A 234 -10.93 -12.68 -10.18
N SER A 235 -11.70 -12.03 -11.06
CA SER A 235 -13.05 -11.56 -10.76
C SER A 235 -14.15 -12.57 -11.09
N ARG A 236 -14.00 -13.40 -12.13
CA ARG A 236 -15.04 -14.33 -12.58
C ARG A 236 -14.84 -15.77 -12.10
N HIS A 237 -13.60 -16.13 -11.77
CA HIS A 237 -13.18 -17.48 -11.42
C HIS A 237 -13.53 -18.48 -12.53
N TRP A 238 -13.11 -18.21 -13.78
CA TRP A 238 -13.42 -19.08 -14.92
C TRP A 238 -12.84 -20.47 -14.72
N PHE A 239 -11.65 -20.60 -14.11
CA PHE A 239 -11.07 -21.91 -13.83
C PHE A 239 -11.95 -22.75 -12.91
N PHE A 240 -12.54 -22.15 -11.88
CA PHE A 240 -13.41 -22.88 -10.93
C PHE A 240 -14.76 -23.27 -11.51
N LYS A 241 -15.27 -22.53 -12.49
CA LYS A 241 -16.57 -22.76 -13.14
C LYS A 241 -16.47 -23.39 -14.52
N GLY A 242 -15.24 -23.60 -15.00
CA GLY A 242 -14.96 -24.11 -16.33
C GLY A 242 -15.29 -25.59 -16.46
N ARG A 243 -15.42 -26.03 -17.72
CA ARG A 243 -15.52 -27.46 -18.04
C ARG A 243 -14.17 -28.13 -17.82
N LEU A 244 -14.18 -29.29 -17.18
CA LEU A 244 -12.99 -30.05 -16.87
C LEU A 244 -12.91 -31.29 -17.78
N ILE A 245 -11.76 -31.48 -18.42
CA ILE A 245 -11.43 -32.67 -19.21
C ILE A 245 -10.19 -33.30 -18.59
N ILE A 246 -10.36 -34.47 -17.98
CA ILE A 246 -9.27 -35.21 -17.31
C ILE A 246 -9.03 -36.49 -18.11
N ASP A 247 -7.78 -36.69 -18.55
CA ASP A 247 -7.37 -37.84 -19.37
C ASP A 247 -8.26 -38.04 -20.62
N GLY A 248 -8.63 -36.93 -21.26
CA GLY A 248 -9.47 -36.93 -22.47
C GLY A 248 -10.96 -37.18 -22.24
N LYS A 249 -11.41 -37.28 -20.99
CA LYS A 249 -12.83 -37.45 -20.64
C LYS A 249 -13.35 -36.23 -19.91
N GLU A 250 -14.47 -35.68 -20.39
CA GLU A 250 -15.18 -34.63 -19.67
C GLU A 250 -15.77 -35.20 -18.37
N VAL A 251 -15.51 -34.52 -17.26
CA VAL A 251 -16.06 -34.90 -15.95
C VAL A 251 -17.33 -34.11 -15.66
N SER A 252 -18.27 -34.73 -14.92
CA SER A 252 -19.52 -34.08 -14.54
C SER A 252 -19.29 -33.06 -13.42
N GLY A 253 -19.63 -31.81 -13.68
CA GLY A 253 -19.54 -30.71 -12.72
C GLY A 253 -18.22 -29.94 -12.79
N THR A 254 -18.16 -28.88 -12.01
CA THR A 254 -17.06 -27.91 -11.94
C THR A 254 -16.32 -28.02 -10.60
N LEU A 255 -15.17 -27.35 -10.46
CA LEU A 255 -14.50 -27.27 -9.15
C LEU A 255 -15.38 -26.56 -8.12
N MET A 256 -16.18 -25.57 -8.56
CA MET A 256 -17.15 -24.90 -7.69
C MET A 256 -18.23 -25.87 -7.18
N ASP A 257 -18.66 -26.83 -8.00
CA ASP A 257 -19.60 -27.87 -7.57
C ASP A 257 -18.99 -28.75 -6.48
N ILE A 258 -17.69 -29.08 -6.60
CA ILE A 258 -16.96 -29.83 -5.56
C ILE A 258 -16.91 -29.02 -4.25
N VAL A 259 -16.60 -27.72 -4.32
CA VAL A 259 -16.52 -26.84 -3.16
C VAL A 259 -17.90 -26.63 -2.49
N THR A 260 -18.98 -26.61 -3.27
CA THR A 260 -20.35 -26.39 -2.76
C THR A 260 -21.05 -27.68 -2.32
N ALA A 261 -20.60 -28.85 -2.78
CA ALA A 261 -21.20 -30.15 -2.47
C ALA A 261 -21.38 -30.42 -0.96
N PRO A 262 -20.43 -30.08 -0.05
CA PRO A 262 -20.61 -30.28 1.38
C PRO A 262 -21.82 -29.52 1.95
N LEU A 263 -22.05 -28.28 1.48
CA LEU A 263 -23.18 -27.46 1.90
C LEU A 263 -24.52 -28.06 1.45
N LEU A 264 -24.58 -28.55 0.20
CA LEU A 264 -25.78 -29.19 -0.35
C LEU A 264 -26.10 -30.50 0.37
N ALA A 265 -25.07 -31.30 0.66
CA ALA A 265 -25.23 -32.57 1.36
C ALA A 265 -25.65 -32.38 2.82
N ARG A 266 -25.09 -31.36 3.50
CA ARG A 266 -25.33 -31.07 4.93
C ARG A 266 -25.28 -29.56 5.18
N PRO A 267 -26.40 -28.84 5.03
CA PRO A 267 -26.43 -27.39 5.26
C PRO A 267 -26.10 -27.02 6.72
N GLY A 268 -26.35 -27.94 7.66
CA GLY A 268 -25.88 -27.85 9.04
C GLY A 268 -26.29 -26.54 9.71
N ASN A 269 -25.31 -25.78 10.17
CA ASN A 269 -25.46 -24.48 10.83
C ASN A 269 -25.08 -23.30 9.92
N SER A 270 -24.99 -23.48 8.60
CA SER A 270 -24.69 -22.38 7.67
C SER A 270 -25.82 -21.35 7.64
N ILE A 271 -25.48 -20.07 7.74
CA ILE A 271 -26.39 -18.92 7.65
C ILE A 271 -26.20 -18.18 6.32
N ILE A 272 -24.92 -17.96 5.96
CA ILE A 272 -24.51 -17.34 4.70
C ILE A 272 -23.45 -18.23 4.05
N ALA A 273 -23.64 -18.56 2.77
CA ALA A 273 -22.66 -19.23 1.95
C ALA A 273 -22.90 -18.87 0.48
N PHE A 274 -21.83 -18.53 -0.24
CA PHE A 274 -21.81 -18.28 -1.70
C PHE A 274 -22.78 -17.22 -2.23
N LYS A 275 -23.19 -16.27 -1.38
CA LYS A 275 -24.16 -15.21 -1.74
C LYS A 275 -23.85 -13.84 -1.12
N ASP A 276 -22.62 -13.68 -0.62
CA ASP A 276 -22.11 -12.47 0.01
C ASP A 276 -20.56 -12.50 -0.05
N ASN A 277 -19.89 -11.43 0.38
CA ASN A 277 -18.43 -11.35 0.45
C ASN A 277 -17.83 -12.23 1.56
N SER A 278 -18.67 -12.86 2.38
CA SER A 278 -18.25 -13.78 3.42
C SER A 278 -19.21 -14.94 3.61
N SER A 279 -18.79 -15.88 4.44
CA SER A 279 -19.60 -16.97 4.95
C SER A 279 -19.90 -16.76 6.44
N ALA A 280 -21.04 -17.29 6.89
CA ALA A 280 -21.40 -17.23 8.30
C ALA A 280 -22.05 -18.53 8.75
N ILE A 281 -21.78 -18.90 10.00
CA ILE A 281 -22.46 -20.00 10.70
C ILE A 281 -23.26 -19.49 11.89
N ALA A 282 -24.20 -20.29 12.36
CA ALA A 282 -24.98 -19.99 13.55
C ALA A 282 -24.04 -19.87 14.75
N GLY A 283 -23.98 -18.67 15.33
CA GLY A 283 -23.33 -18.40 16.61
C GLY A 283 -24.30 -18.50 17.78
N TYR A 284 -24.19 -17.56 18.72
CA TYR A 284 -24.74 -17.71 20.06
C TYR A 284 -25.43 -16.44 20.58
N GLY A 285 -26.35 -16.64 21.53
CA GLY A 285 -26.87 -15.58 22.36
C GLY A 285 -25.82 -15.09 23.35
N ILE A 286 -25.51 -13.80 23.32
CA ILE A 286 -24.52 -13.15 24.19
C ILE A 286 -25.13 -11.98 24.95
N MET A 287 -24.47 -11.52 26.01
CA MET A 287 -24.73 -10.21 26.62
C MET A 287 -23.69 -9.21 26.10
N GLY A 288 -24.15 -8.18 25.39
CA GLY A 288 -23.31 -7.09 24.89
C GLY A 288 -23.64 -5.77 25.57
N LEU A 289 -22.74 -4.80 25.47
CA LEU A 289 -23.01 -3.42 25.85
C LEU A 289 -23.40 -2.62 24.60
N MET A 290 -24.62 -2.08 24.60
CA MET A 290 -25.14 -1.30 23.47
C MET A 290 -25.37 0.16 23.87
N PRO A 291 -25.06 1.13 22.99
CA PRO A 291 -25.40 2.52 23.26
C PRO A 291 -26.92 2.70 23.17
N ARG A 292 -27.52 3.44 24.11
CA ARG A 292 -28.97 3.72 24.09
C ARG A 292 -29.45 4.38 22.80
N LYS A 293 -28.60 5.18 22.16
CA LYS A 293 -28.89 5.84 20.90
C LYS A 293 -27.64 5.80 20.01
N PRO A 294 -27.49 4.78 19.14
CA PRO A 294 -26.39 4.72 18.19
C PRO A 294 -26.27 6.02 17.38
N GLY A 295 -25.04 6.48 17.13
CA GLY A 295 -24.76 7.72 16.40
C GLY A 295 -24.84 9.01 17.23
N HIS A 296 -25.12 8.92 18.54
CA HIS A 296 -25.15 10.07 19.45
C HIS A 296 -24.43 9.77 20.76
N SER A 297 -24.08 10.81 21.52
CA SER A 297 -23.60 10.64 22.90
C SER A 297 -24.73 10.08 23.77
N ALA A 298 -24.54 8.88 24.30
CA ALA A 298 -25.52 8.16 25.10
C ALA A 298 -24.85 7.14 26.03
N PRO A 299 -25.44 6.82 27.20
CA PRO A 299 -24.94 5.75 28.07
C PRO A 299 -25.11 4.37 27.41
N TYR A 300 -24.21 3.46 27.76
CA TYR A 300 -24.27 2.05 27.39
C TYR A 300 -25.10 1.26 28.40
N PHE A 301 -25.75 0.19 27.94
CA PHE A 301 -26.50 -0.73 28.79
C PHE A 301 -26.32 -2.19 28.33
N PRO A 302 -26.43 -3.17 29.23
CA PRO A 302 -26.39 -4.59 28.86
C PRO A 302 -27.63 -4.98 28.06
N GLU A 303 -27.43 -5.62 26.92
CA GLU A 303 -28.49 -6.15 26.06
C GLU A 303 -28.18 -7.58 25.64
N ARG A 304 -29.22 -8.44 25.58
CA ARG A 304 -29.08 -9.80 25.05
C ARG A 304 -29.14 -9.74 23.53
N LEU A 305 -28.03 -10.12 22.90
CA LEU A 305 -27.84 -10.10 21.44
C LEU A 305 -27.66 -11.54 20.93
N ASN A 306 -27.81 -11.73 19.63
CA ASN A 306 -27.48 -12.99 18.97
C ASN A 306 -26.47 -12.72 17.86
N TYR A 307 -25.22 -13.12 18.06
CA TYR A 307 -24.14 -12.91 17.10
C TYR A 307 -23.83 -14.21 16.38
N HIS A 308 -23.92 -14.19 15.05
CA HIS A 308 -23.43 -15.24 14.18
C HIS A 308 -21.94 -15.08 13.93
N ILE A 309 -21.25 -16.17 13.59
CA ILE A 309 -19.81 -16.16 13.39
C ILE A 309 -19.53 -16.09 11.90
N ILE A 310 -18.75 -15.09 11.50
CA ILE A 310 -18.36 -14.82 10.13
C ILE A 310 -16.94 -15.38 9.91
N PHE A 311 -16.73 -16.02 8.76
CA PHE A 311 -15.43 -16.51 8.33
C PHE A 311 -15.13 -16.02 6.92
N THR A 312 -14.08 -15.22 6.80
CA THR A 312 -13.48 -14.78 5.53
C THR A 312 -12.01 -15.13 5.53
N ALA A 313 -11.52 -15.62 4.41
CA ALA A 313 -10.10 -15.72 4.12
C ALA A 313 -9.86 -15.09 2.74
N GLU A 314 -8.83 -14.27 2.63
CA GLU A 314 -8.35 -13.73 1.38
C GLU A 314 -6.85 -14.00 1.25
N THR A 315 -6.33 -13.84 0.04
CA THR A 315 -4.90 -13.86 -0.22
C THR A 315 -4.53 -12.64 -1.03
N HIS A 316 -3.34 -12.07 -0.82
CA HIS A 316 -2.85 -10.92 -1.60
C HIS A 316 -1.45 -11.16 -2.18
N ASN A 317 -1.31 -12.32 -2.84
CA ASN A 317 -0.01 -12.91 -3.19
C ASN A 317 0.82 -12.04 -4.13
N PHE A 318 0.28 -11.68 -5.30
CA PHE A 318 1.07 -10.96 -6.31
C PHE A 318 1.51 -9.56 -5.85
N PRO A 319 0.63 -8.71 -5.28
CA PRO A 319 1.06 -7.41 -4.77
C PRO A 319 2.07 -7.53 -3.62
N THR A 320 1.89 -8.51 -2.72
CA THR A 320 2.86 -8.78 -1.65
C THR A 320 4.20 -9.24 -2.20
N GLY A 321 4.21 -10.02 -3.29
CA GLY A 321 5.44 -10.39 -3.97
C GLY A 321 6.18 -9.21 -4.61
N VAL A 322 5.50 -8.12 -4.97
CA VAL A 322 6.10 -6.93 -5.58
C VAL A 322 6.52 -5.89 -4.53
N ALA A 323 5.65 -5.62 -3.57
CA ALA A 323 5.85 -4.65 -2.49
C ALA A 323 5.21 -5.20 -1.21
N PRO A 324 5.97 -5.94 -0.37
CA PRO A 324 5.36 -6.80 0.64
C PRO A 324 4.59 -6.06 1.73
N PHE A 325 5.11 -4.94 2.23
CA PHE A 325 4.42 -4.13 3.23
C PHE A 325 3.05 -3.65 2.74
N PRO A 326 2.93 -2.83 1.67
CA PRO A 326 1.62 -2.36 1.23
C PRO A 326 0.74 -3.49 0.67
N GLY A 327 1.34 -4.55 0.11
CA GLY A 327 0.61 -5.73 -0.33
C GLY A 327 -0.11 -6.44 0.82
N ALA A 328 0.58 -6.69 1.94
CA ALA A 328 -0.05 -7.33 3.09
C ALA A 328 -0.98 -6.38 3.87
N GLU A 329 -0.62 -5.10 3.95
CA GLU A 329 -1.44 -4.04 4.55
C GLU A 329 -2.82 -3.98 3.86
N THR A 330 -2.84 -3.87 2.53
CA THR A 330 -4.07 -3.79 1.76
C THR A 330 -4.83 -5.11 1.69
N GLY A 331 -4.15 -6.26 1.80
CA GLY A 331 -4.79 -7.58 1.88
C GLY A 331 -5.54 -7.75 3.20
N THR A 332 -4.94 -7.31 4.31
CA THR A 332 -5.60 -7.24 5.63
C THR A 332 -6.81 -6.31 5.56
N GLY A 333 -6.64 -5.12 4.98
CA GLY A 333 -7.72 -4.15 4.83
C GLY A 333 -8.86 -4.63 3.93
N GLY A 334 -8.57 -5.33 2.83
CA GLY A 334 -9.56 -5.94 1.94
C GLY A 334 -10.47 -6.91 2.68
N ARG A 335 -9.85 -7.89 3.33
CA ARG A 335 -10.54 -8.89 4.13
C ARG A 335 -11.35 -8.27 5.27
N ILE A 336 -10.83 -7.25 5.97
CA ILE A 336 -11.58 -6.51 7.00
C ILE A 336 -12.85 -5.87 6.40
N ARG A 337 -12.75 -5.25 5.21
CA ARG A 337 -13.91 -4.64 4.54
C ARG A 337 -14.95 -5.69 4.16
N ASP A 338 -14.53 -6.84 3.69
CA ASP A 338 -15.45 -7.94 3.36
C ASP A 338 -16.20 -8.46 4.58
N VAL A 339 -15.53 -8.59 5.72
CA VAL A 339 -16.21 -8.87 6.99
C VAL A 339 -17.24 -7.77 7.26
N HIS A 340 -16.82 -6.51 7.35
CA HIS A 340 -17.74 -5.40 7.66
C HIS A 340 -18.91 -5.25 6.69
N ALA A 341 -18.72 -5.54 5.41
CA ALA A 341 -19.73 -5.43 4.38
C ALA A 341 -20.71 -6.61 4.34
N THR A 342 -20.42 -7.70 5.06
CA THR A 342 -21.29 -8.89 5.09
C THR A 342 -22.70 -8.54 5.59
N GLY A 343 -23.72 -8.93 4.83
CA GLY A 343 -25.12 -8.66 5.12
C GLY A 343 -25.47 -7.17 5.06
N ARG A 344 -25.72 -6.56 6.23
CA ARG A 344 -26.10 -5.14 6.36
C ARG A 344 -25.14 -4.38 7.29
N GLY A 345 -23.95 -4.92 7.49
CA GLY A 345 -23.01 -4.49 8.50
C GLY A 345 -22.71 -5.61 9.47
N SER A 346 -21.42 -5.81 9.76
CA SER A 346 -20.94 -6.77 10.75
C SER A 346 -19.77 -6.18 11.55
N LEU A 347 -19.25 -6.97 12.51
CA LEU A 347 -18.17 -6.56 13.40
C LEU A 347 -16.96 -7.48 13.18
N VAL A 348 -15.78 -6.88 12.96
CA VAL A 348 -14.51 -7.61 13.01
C VAL A 348 -14.20 -7.99 14.46
N LEU A 349 -13.77 -9.23 14.66
CA LEU A 349 -13.41 -9.77 15.97
C LEU A 349 -11.90 -10.00 16.10
N ALA A 350 -11.33 -10.82 15.21
CA ALA A 350 -9.92 -11.18 15.22
C ALA A 350 -9.48 -11.65 13.83
N GLY A 351 -8.20 -11.49 13.55
CA GLY A 351 -7.57 -11.91 12.30
C GLY A 351 -6.64 -13.12 12.47
N THR A 352 -6.31 -13.73 11.34
CA THR A 352 -5.28 -14.77 11.19
C THR A 352 -4.38 -14.38 10.04
N ALA A 353 -3.07 -14.55 10.20
CA ALA A 353 -2.09 -14.26 9.16
C ALA A 353 -1.32 -15.52 8.77
N ALA A 354 -1.04 -15.68 7.47
CA ALA A 354 -0.32 -16.83 6.96
C ALA A 354 0.65 -16.41 5.85
N TYR A 355 1.87 -16.94 5.91
CA TYR A 355 2.93 -16.64 4.95
C TYR A 355 3.53 -17.94 4.41
N CYS A 356 3.70 -17.99 3.09
CA CYS A 356 4.36 -19.07 2.38
C CYS A 356 5.36 -18.45 1.41
N VAL A 357 6.65 -18.60 1.67
CA VAL A 357 7.74 -18.04 0.86
C VAL A 357 8.73 -19.14 0.46
N GLY A 358 9.77 -18.79 -0.31
CA GLY A 358 10.88 -19.70 -0.60
C GLY A 358 12.00 -19.60 0.44
N ASN A 359 13.17 -20.15 0.10
CA ASN A 359 14.39 -20.06 0.93
C ASN A 359 14.66 -18.62 1.37
N LEU A 360 14.88 -18.43 2.67
CA LEU A 360 15.03 -17.11 3.27
C LEU A 360 16.42 -16.54 2.97
N ASN A 361 17.45 -17.40 2.93
CA ASN A 361 18.85 -17.02 2.74
C ASN A 361 19.25 -15.90 3.72
N ILE A 362 19.00 -16.12 5.02
CA ILE A 362 19.27 -15.12 6.05
C ILE A 362 20.78 -14.83 6.10
N PRO A 363 21.21 -13.54 5.99
CA PRO A 363 22.61 -13.18 6.07
C PRO A 363 23.26 -13.72 7.35
N ASP A 364 24.45 -14.29 7.21
CA ASP A 364 25.23 -14.90 8.29
C ASP A 364 24.55 -16.09 8.99
N TYR A 365 23.48 -16.64 8.39
CA TYR A 365 22.74 -17.81 8.90
C TYR A 365 22.35 -18.78 7.78
N PRO A 366 23.32 -19.37 7.05
CA PRO A 366 23.04 -20.29 5.95
C PRO A 366 22.50 -21.63 6.46
N LEU A 367 21.47 -22.16 5.79
CA LEU A 367 20.90 -23.48 6.10
C LEU A 367 21.24 -24.50 4.99
N PRO A 368 21.51 -25.77 5.34
CA PRO A 368 22.06 -26.75 4.39
C PRO A 368 21.10 -27.19 3.28
N TRP A 369 19.82 -26.83 3.36
CA TRP A 369 18.81 -27.08 2.35
C TRP A 369 18.54 -25.86 1.45
N GLU A 370 19.13 -24.71 1.74
CA GLU A 370 18.96 -23.51 0.94
C GLU A 370 19.89 -23.56 -0.29
N ASP A 371 19.29 -23.41 -1.47
CA ASP A 371 20.03 -23.36 -2.74
C ASP A 371 20.41 -21.92 -3.08
N GLU A 372 21.65 -21.55 -2.77
CA GLU A 372 22.22 -20.23 -3.11
C GLU A 372 22.36 -20.00 -4.63
N THR A 373 22.31 -21.06 -5.45
CA THR A 373 22.40 -20.94 -6.91
C THR A 373 21.07 -20.57 -7.56
N PHE A 374 19.97 -20.65 -6.83
CA PHE A 374 18.66 -20.27 -7.32
C PHE A 374 18.57 -18.74 -7.52
N VAL A 375 18.42 -18.33 -8.77
CA VAL A 375 18.26 -16.90 -9.10
C VAL A 375 16.80 -16.49 -8.92
N TYR A 376 16.54 -15.72 -7.86
CA TYR A 376 15.21 -15.17 -7.61
C TYR A 376 14.84 -14.08 -8.63
N PRO A 377 13.57 -13.98 -9.09
CA PRO A 377 13.15 -12.95 -10.03
C PRO A 377 13.40 -11.53 -9.49
N SER A 378 14.07 -10.68 -10.28
CA SER A 378 14.46 -9.33 -9.88
C SER A 378 13.30 -8.32 -9.77
N ASN A 379 12.13 -8.70 -10.28
CA ASN A 379 10.90 -7.92 -10.21
C ASN A 379 10.04 -8.26 -8.98
N LEU A 380 10.44 -9.23 -8.17
CA LEU A 380 9.79 -9.60 -6.91
C LEU A 380 10.74 -9.37 -5.74
N ALA A 381 10.17 -9.12 -4.56
CA ALA A 381 10.91 -9.01 -3.32
C ALA A 381 11.47 -10.38 -2.89
N PRO A 382 12.69 -10.45 -2.34
CA PRO A 382 13.24 -11.69 -1.80
C PRO A 382 12.34 -12.31 -0.71
N PRO A 383 12.33 -13.65 -0.55
CA PRO A 383 11.52 -14.34 0.48
C PRO A 383 11.65 -13.78 1.90
N LEU A 384 12.88 -13.47 2.36
CA LEU A 384 13.11 -12.87 3.67
C LEU A 384 12.49 -11.48 3.81
N GLU A 385 12.58 -10.66 2.76
CA GLU A 385 11.95 -9.35 2.74
C GLU A 385 10.43 -9.48 2.79
N ILE A 386 9.86 -10.45 2.07
CA ILE A 386 8.42 -10.74 2.12
C ILE A 386 7.98 -11.10 3.55
N GLU A 387 8.65 -12.03 4.22
CA GLU A 387 8.27 -12.43 5.59
C GLU A 387 8.28 -11.25 6.57
N ILE A 388 9.34 -10.43 6.54
CA ILE A 388 9.48 -9.28 7.44
C ILE A 388 8.41 -8.22 7.11
N GLU A 389 8.38 -7.76 5.86
CA GLU A 389 7.59 -6.59 5.48
C GLU A 389 6.10 -6.92 5.36
N ALA A 390 5.72 -8.14 4.94
CA ALA A 390 4.33 -8.55 4.92
C ALA A 390 3.76 -8.72 6.34
N SER A 391 4.57 -9.23 7.28
CA SER A 391 4.19 -9.31 8.71
C SER A 391 4.01 -7.92 9.31
N ASN A 392 4.94 -7.00 9.03
CA ASN A 392 4.85 -5.60 9.45
C ASN A 392 3.61 -4.92 8.86
N GLY A 393 3.34 -5.07 7.57
CA GLY A 393 2.21 -4.44 6.89
C GLY A 393 0.84 -4.96 7.38
N ALA A 394 0.70 -6.28 7.56
CA ALA A 394 -0.52 -6.86 8.11
C ALA A 394 -0.78 -6.39 9.55
N SER A 395 0.27 -6.39 10.38
CA SER A 395 0.20 -5.93 11.77
C SER A 395 -0.09 -4.44 11.86
N ASP A 396 0.50 -3.63 10.99
CA ASP A 396 0.31 -2.18 10.95
C ASP A 396 -1.16 -1.82 10.65
N TYR A 397 -1.78 -2.44 9.65
CA TYR A 397 -3.20 -2.21 9.37
C TYR A 397 -4.09 -2.70 10.52
N GLY A 398 -3.84 -3.93 11.00
CA GLY A 398 -4.61 -4.54 12.10
C GLY A 398 -4.54 -3.70 13.37
N ASN A 399 -3.35 -3.24 13.76
CA ASN A 399 -3.13 -2.42 14.95
C ASN A 399 -3.82 -1.06 14.84
N LYS A 400 -3.72 -0.38 13.69
CA LYS A 400 -4.39 0.92 13.47
C LYS A 400 -5.91 0.78 13.46
N PHE A 401 -6.42 -0.31 12.92
CA PHE A 401 -7.85 -0.60 12.87
C PHE A 401 -8.39 -1.06 14.24
N GLY A 402 -7.59 -1.76 15.03
CA GLY A 402 -7.98 -2.38 16.30
C GLY A 402 -8.37 -3.86 16.17
N GLU A 403 -7.80 -4.58 15.22
CA GLU A 403 -7.96 -6.03 15.07
C GLU A 403 -6.81 -6.80 15.71
N PRO A 404 -7.07 -7.70 16.67
CA PRO A 404 -6.06 -8.61 17.18
C PRO A 404 -5.79 -9.75 16.20
N LEU A 405 -4.51 -10.02 15.91
CA LEU A 405 -4.09 -11.25 15.25
C LEU A 405 -3.89 -12.34 16.32
N ILE A 406 -4.69 -13.40 16.26
CA ILE A 406 -4.73 -14.42 17.33
C ILE A 406 -4.14 -15.77 16.93
N GLN A 407 -3.96 -16.00 15.63
CA GLN A 407 -3.48 -17.25 15.05
C GLN A 407 -2.70 -16.95 13.76
N GLY A 408 -1.88 -17.91 13.34
CA GLY A 408 -1.18 -17.83 12.07
C GLY A 408 -0.18 -18.96 11.84
N PHE A 409 0.43 -18.97 10.66
CA PHE A 409 1.56 -19.83 10.36
C PHE A 409 2.51 -19.16 9.35
N THR A 410 3.77 -19.59 9.35
CA THR A 410 4.75 -19.27 8.31
C THR A 410 5.35 -20.56 7.79
N ARG A 411 5.68 -20.59 6.50
CA ARG A 411 6.37 -21.68 5.81
C ARG A 411 7.35 -21.10 4.80
N SER A 412 8.63 -21.45 4.95
CA SER A 412 9.71 -21.16 3.99
C SER A 412 10.26 -22.45 3.39
#